data_AF-A0A1I7SG63-F1
#
_entry.id   AF-A0A1I7SG63-F1
#
_cell.length_a   1.000
_cell.length_b   1.000
_cell.length_c   1.000
_cell.angle_alpha   90.00
_cell.angle_beta   90.00
_cell.angle_gamma   90.00
#
_symmetry.space_group_name_H-M   'P 1'
#
loop_
_entity.id
_entity.type
_entity.pdbx_description
1 polymer ?
#
loop_
_entity_poly.entity_id
_entity_poly.type
_entity_poly.pdbx_seq_one_letter_code
_entity_poly.pdbx_strand_id
1 'polypeptide(L)'
;MHLSVHYCIILQELMEKCKKGLEKAREKPNQEKQMKIKLAESRRNIARQPSEVEVLKNQLVQLTQEVTQLQQLEKKLDKAERALAFSSPRKRKKIDELGVKQKAERIARLEKHIGESMEIRPKTPENDVEVALFIKNAYRLTEFQYKGLQKFAVNWSPLHHVKQREKDLIEAAGGLDTTEASVGWTNPAMAFGLYVQRLVETAWSTRMPDAVDVVIVADGGGDGAANMVKMGLFIPTGVPAPQSPFNVLLLSAYTGKESRENLITFCEKGLDFLNRLCKDKKFAVAGRRNACRVLLCSDLKVVPLILGIKAAGATQFCLNCTVERAEHKRAMTTDAGKRTYRDPLVSLLQEDVVCPPLHCLQGLTNSLAEEMKKDNPDEWKAVCDDLNIALSHLSKLMLNGRDGRRLVKSLAENGNPQFAIFSDVFSS
;
A
#
# COMPACT_ATOMS: atom_id res chain seq x y z
N MET A 1 -23.90 -55.71 -45.54
CA MET A 1 -22.91 -54.73 -46.05
C MET A 1 -23.27 -53.25 -45.79
N HIS A 2 -24.51 -52.87 -45.47
CA HIS A 2 -24.89 -51.45 -45.27
C HIS A 2 -24.59 -50.82 -43.90
N LEU A 3 -24.29 -51.61 -42.86
CA LEU A 3 -23.99 -51.09 -41.51
C LEU A 3 -22.57 -50.48 -41.36
N SER A 4 -21.63 -50.84 -42.25
CA SER A 4 -20.22 -50.40 -42.16
C SER A 4 -20.01 -48.97 -42.67
N VAL A 5 -20.75 -48.54 -43.69
CA VAL A 5 -20.60 -47.20 -44.28
C VAL A 5 -21.17 -46.12 -43.36
N HIS A 6 -22.29 -46.41 -42.70
CA HIS A 6 -22.90 -45.47 -41.75
C HIS A 6 -22.03 -45.24 -40.51
N TYR A 7 -21.35 -46.28 -40.04
CA TYR A 7 -20.44 -46.18 -38.89
C TYR A 7 -19.21 -45.31 -39.21
N CYS A 8 -18.65 -45.44 -40.42
CA CYS A 8 -17.52 -44.62 -40.87
C CYS A 8 -17.86 -43.13 -41.00
N ILE A 9 -19.07 -42.80 -41.49
CA ILE A 9 -19.52 -41.41 -41.64
C ILE A 9 -19.70 -40.75 -40.26
N ILE A 10 -20.32 -41.46 -39.31
CA ILE A 10 -20.52 -40.96 -37.94
C ILE A 10 -19.18 -40.75 -37.22
N LEU A 11 -18.21 -41.65 -37.41
CA LEU A 11 -16.86 -41.52 -36.86
C LEU A 11 -16.10 -40.32 -37.45
N GLN A 12 -16.22 -40.06 -38.75
CA GLN A 12 -15.62 -38.88 -39.37
C GLN A 12 -16.20 -37.58 -38.80
N GLU A 13 -17.52 -37.47 -38.69
CA GLU A 13 -18.16 -36.29 -38.11
C GLU A 13 -17.78 -36.06 -36.64
N LEU A 14 -17.65 -37.13 -35.86
CA LEU A 14 -17.20 -37.05 -34.46
C LEU A 14 -15.74 -36.60 -34.34
N MET A 15 -14.86 -37.09 -35.21
CA MET A 15 -13.46 -36.66 -35.24
C MET A 15 -13.31 -35.19 -35.63
N GLU A 16 -14.09 -34.71 -36.61
CA GLU A 16 -14.07 -33.31 -37.01
C GLU A 16 -14.64 -32.38 -35.94
N LYS A 17 -15.69 -32.80 -35.23
CA LYS A 17 -16.21 -32.07 -34.06
C LYS A 17 -15.19 -32.03 -32.91
N CYS A 18 -14.50 -33.13 -32.64
CA CYS A 18 -13.43 -33.17 -31.63
C CYS A 18 -12.24 -32.29 -32.00
N LYS A 19 -11.83 -32.29 -33.28
CA LYS A 19 -10.74 -31.45 -33.78
C LYS A 19 -11.06 -29.96 -33.64
N LYS A 20 -12.27 -29.53 -34.04
CA LYS A 20 -12.74 -28.15 -33.86
C LYS A 20 -12.88 -27.75 -32.39
N GLY A 21 -13.29 -28.68 -31.53
CA GLY A 21 -13.34 -28.47 -30.08
C GLY A 21 -11.95 -28.26 -29.47
N LEU A 22 -10.96 -29.04 -29.90
CA LEU A 22 -9.56 -28.93 -29.47
C LEU A 22 -8.88 -27.66 -29.98
N GLU A 23 -9.17 -27.23 -31.21
CA GLU A 23 -8.67 -25.95 -31.75
C GLU A 23 -9.23 -24.76 -30.96
N LYS A 24 -10.54 -24.73 -30.69
CA LYS A 24 -11.15 -23.72 -29.81
C LYS A 24 -10.60 -23.75 -28.38
N ALA A 25 -10.32 -24.94 -27.84
CA ALA A 25 -9.73 -25.10 -26.50
C ALA A 25 -8.25 -24.67 -26.45
N ARG A 26 -7.54 -24.63 -27.58
CA ARG A 26 -6.16 -24.12 -27.69
C ARG A 26 -6.09 -22.62 -27.97
N GLU A 27 -7.10 -22.04 -28.61
CA GLU A 27 -7.18 -20.59 -28.83
C GLU A 27 -7.50 -19.81 -27.56
N LYS A 28 -8.36 -20.35 -26.69
CA LYS A 28 -8.80 -19.68 -25.44
C LYS A 28 -7.63 -19.35 -24.48
N PRO A 29 -6.68 -20.27 -24.19
CA PRO A 29 -5.50 -19.97 -23.37
C PRO A 29 -4.54 -18.99 -24.04
N ASN A 30 -4.43 -19.00 -25.37
CA ASN A 30 -3.56 -18.07 -26.11
C ASN A 30 -4.13 -16.65 -26.12
N GLN A 31 -5.45 -16.51 -26.24
CA GLN A 31 -6.14 -15.22 -26.09
C GLN A 31 -5.98 -14.67 -24.66
N GLU A 32 -6.18 -15.50 -23.63
CA GLU A 32 -5.95 -15.09 -22.23
C GLU A 32 -4.50 -14.66 -21.98
N LYS A 33 -3.53 -15.38 -22.55
CA LYS A 33 -2.10 -15.05 -22.43
C LYS A 33 -1.77 -13.72 -23.11
N GLN A 34 -2.28 -13.47 -24.31
CA GLN A 34 -2.10 -12.19 -24.99
C GLN A 34 -2.78 -11.03 -24.25
N MET A 35 -3.96 -11.26 -23.67
CA MET A 35 -4.68 -10.26 -22.89
C MET A 35 -3.91 -9.89 -21.61
N LYS A 36 -3.34 -10.88 -20.91
CA LYS A 36 -2.47 -10.65 -19.73
C LYS A 36 -1.21 -9.85 -20.07
N ILE A 37 -0.58 -10.11 -21.23
CA ILE A 37 0.62 -9.38 -21.67
C ILE A 37 0.26 -7.92 -21.98
N LYS A 38 -0.81 -7.67 -22.74
CA LYS A 38 -1.30 -6.30 -23.03
C LYS A 38 -1.67 -5.54 -21.76
N LEU A 39 -2.31 -6.20 -20.80
CA LEU A 39 -2.66 -5.60 -19.51
C LEU A 39 -1.41 -5.24 -18.69
N ALA A 40 -0.38 -6.10 -18.71
CA ALA A 40 0.89 -5.85 -18.02
C ALA A 40 1.69 -4.69 -18.64
N GLU A 41 1.71 -4.58 -19.97
CA GLU A 41 2.33 -3.45 -20.67
C GLU A 41 1.58 -2.13 -20.43
N SER A 42 0.25 -2.17 -20.48
CA SER A 42 -0.58 -1.00 -20.16
C SER A 42 -0.34 -0.51 -18.73
N ARG A 43 -0.27 -1.43 -17.75
CA ARG A 43 0.07 -1.11 -16.36
C ARG A 43 1.47 -0.50 -16.21
N ARG A 44 2.46 -0.96 -16.98
CA ARG A 44 3.82 -0.36 -16.98
C ARG A 44 3.84 1.03 -17.60
N ASN A 45 3.04 1.27 -18.65
CA ASN A 45 2.96 2.57 -19.30
C ASN A 45 2.25 3.61 -18.42
N ILE A 46 1.17 3.22 -17.73
CA ILE A 46 0.47 4.07 -16.74
C ILE A 46 1.40 4.42 -15.57
N ALA A 47 2.18 3.45 -15.07
CA ALA A 47 3.16 3.69 -14.01
C ALA A 47 4.32 4.63 -14.42
N ARG A 48 4.54 4.85 -15.73
CA ARG A 48 5.58 5.72 -16.29
C ARG A 48 5.13 7.15 -16.57
N GLN A 49 3.87 7.51 -16.33
CA GLN A 49 3.36 8.88 -16.52
C GLN A 49 2.97 9.59 -15.20
N PRO A 50 3.92 9.80 -14.27
CA PRO A 50 3.62 10.50 -13.02
C PRO A 50 3.27 11.99 -13.22
N SER A 51 3.79 12.65 -14.26
CA SER A 51 3.58 14.09 -14.49
C SER A 51 2.17 14.43 -14.98
N GLU A 52 1.65 13.71 -15.97
CA GLU A 52 0.31 13.92 -16.52
C GLU A 52 -0.78 13.61 -15.48
N VAL A 53 -0.57 12.58 -14.65
CA VAL A 53 -1.55 12.21 -13.64
C VAL A 53 -1.52 13.11 -12.41
N GLU A 54 -0.37 13.67 -12.02
CA GLU A 54 -0.32 14.67 -10.96
C GLU A 54 -1.01 15.97 -11.41
N VAL A 55 -0.89 16.35 -12.70
CA VAL A 55 -1.64 17.47 -13.29
C VAL A 55 -3.15 17.19 -13.26
N LEU A 56 -3.59 16.00 -13.65
CA LEU A 56 -5.00 15.60 -13.63
C LEU A 56 -5.57 15.52 -12.21
N LYS A 57 -4.77 15.06 -11.25
CA LYS A 57 -5.14 15.04 -9.83
C LYS A 57 -5.31 16.45 -9.29
N ASN A 58 -4.43 17.38 -9.63
CA ASN A 58 -4.55 18.78 -9.24
C ASN A 58 -5.79 19.43 -9.89
N GLN A 59 -6.04 19.16 -11.17
CA GLN A 59 -7.26 19.61 -11.86
C GLN A 59 -8.53 19.01 -11.24
N LEU A 60 -8.52 17.73 -10.84
CA LEU A 60 -9.64 17.07 -10.20
C LEU A 60 -9.91 17.60 -8.79
N VAL A 61 -8.87 17.92 -8.03
CA VAL A 61 -8.99 18.58 -6.71
C VAL A 61 -9.62 19.96 -6.87
N GLN A 62 -9.18 20.74 -7.87
CA GLN A 62 -9.73 22.05 -8.16
C GLN A 62 -11.21 21.97 -8.58
N LEU A 63 -11.55 21.06 -9.49
CA LEU A 63 -12.94 20.80 -9.90
C LEU A 63 -13.81 20.33 -8.73
N THR A 64 -13.26 19.51 -7.82
CA THR A 64 -13.98 19.05 -6.63
C THR A 64 -14.29 20.21 -5.68
N GLN A 65 -13.34 21.14 -5.50
CA GLN A 65 -13.56 22.35 -4.72
C GLN A 65 -14.62 23.26 -5.34
N GLU A 66 -14.58 23.46 -6.66
CA GLU A 66 -15.58 24.24 -7.40
C GLU A 66 -16.98 23.63 -7.31
N VAL A 67 -17.12 22.31 -7.47
CA VAL A 67 -18.39 21.59 -7.29
C VAL A 67 -18.92 21.72 -5.86
N THR A 68 -18.04 21.68 -4.85
CA THR A 68 -18.44 21.84 -3.44
C THR A 68 -18.93 23.27 -3.17
N GLN A 69 -18.25 24.28 -3.73
CA GLN A 69 -18.70 25.67 -3.66
C GLN A 69 -20.04 25.88 -4.37
N LEU A 70 -20.24 25.25 -5.53
CA LEU A 70 -21.51 25.28 -6.25
C LEU A 70 -22.65 24.66 -5.46
N GLN A 71 -22.42 23.55 -4.76
CA GLN A 71 -23.44 22.93 -3.89
C GLN A 71 -23.77 23.81 -2.68
N GLN A 72 -22.78 24.53 -2.13
CA GLN A 72 -23.03 25.50 -1.06
C GLN A 72 -23.82 26.72 -1.58
N LEU A 73 -23.53 27.19 -2.79
CA LEU A 73 -24.29 28.23 -3.45
C LEU A 73 -25.70 27.76 -3.81
N GLU A 74 -25.91 26.52 -4.27
CA GLU A 74 -27.23 25.92 -4.48
C GLU A 74 -28.01 25.85 -3.18
N LYS A 75 -27.41 25.43 -2.06
CA LYS A 75 -28.08 25.46 -0.75
C LYS A 75 -28.44 26.88 -0.30
N LYS A 76 -27.59 27.87 -0.60
CA LYS A 76 -27.90 29.29 -0.32
C LYS A 76 -29.00 29.82 -1.22
N LEU A 77 -29.02 29.43 -2.50
CA LEU A 77 -30.04 29.78 -3.46
C LEU A 77 -31.37 29.15 -3.09
N ASP A 78 -31.40 27.86 -2.76
CA ASP A 78 -32.59 27.12 -2.34
C ASP A 78 -33.15 27.69 -1.01
N LYS A 79 -32.27 28.15 -0.11
CA LYS A 79 -32.67 28.88 1.11
C LYS A 79 -33.22 30.28 0.80
N ALA A 80 -32.64 30.99 -0.17
CA ALA A 80 -33.12 32.30 -0.63
C ALA A 80 -34.44 32.18 -1.41
N GLU A 81 -34.62 31.14 -2.22
CA GLU A 81 -35.84 30.82 -2.96
C GLU A 81 -36.97 30.43 -2.00
N ARG A 82 -36.68 29.66 -0.94
CA ARG A 82 -37.64 29.40 0.14
C ARG A 82 -38.00 30.66 0.94
N ALA A 83 -37.04 31.55 1.18
CA ALA A 83 -37.29 32.84 1.82
C ALA A 83 -38.14 33.78 0.92
N LEU A 84 -37.91 33.75 -0.39
CA LEU A 84 -38.64 34.52 -1.40
C LEU A 84 -39.99 33.92 -1.79
N ALA A 85 -40.22 32.63 -1.52
CA ALA A 85 -41.50 31.94 -1.74
C ALA A 85 -42.67 32.54 -0.91
N PHE A 86 -42.37 33.38 0.08
CA PHE A 86 -43.34 34.20 0.81
C PHE A 86 -43.71 35.52 0.10
N SER A 87 -43.14 35.81 -1.08
CA SER A 87 -43.36 37.07 -1.81
C SER A 87 -43.85 36.85 -3.26
N SER A 88 -45.17 36.96 -3.44
CA SER A 88 -45.95 37.14 -4.69
C SER A 88 -45.74 36.19 -5.90
N PRO A 89 -46.80 35.51 -6.41
CA PRO A 89 -46.75 34.53 -7.50
C PRO A 89 -46.24 35.05 -8.87
N ARG A 90 -46.34 36.35 -9.16
CA ARG A 90 -45.99 36.91 -10.49
C ARG A 90 -44.47 37.01 -10.73
N LYS A 91 -43.63 36.98 -9.68
CA LYS A 91 -42.17 37.00 -9.83
C LYS A 91 -41.57 35.59 -10.05
N ARG A 92 -42.29 34.52 -9.71
CA ARG A 92 -41.86 33.11 -9.79
C ARG A 92 -41.59 32.64 -11.22
N LYS A 93 -42.55 32.87 -12.12
CA LYS A 93 -42.50 32.34 -13.51
C LYS A 93 -41.35 32.90 -14.36
N LYS A 94 -40.97 34.16 -14.13
CA LYS A 94 -39.89 34.83 -14.87
C LYS A 94 -38.49 34.43 -14.37
N ILE A 95 -38.38 34.03 -13.10
CA ILE A 95 -37.11 33.59 -12.48
C ILE A 95 -36.85 32.12 -12.79
N ASP A 96 -37.89 31.26 -12.78
CA ASP A 96 -37.76 29.84 -13.15
C ASP A 96 -37.26 29.67 -14.60
N GLU A 97 -37.76 30.49 -15.54
CA GLU A 97 -37.32 30.46 -16.95
C GLU A 97 -35.88 30.97 -17.15
N LEU A 98 -35.46 31.98 -16.38
CA LEU A 98 -34.08 32.52 -16.43
C LEU A 98 -33.08 31.61 -15.72
N GLY A 99 -33.45 31.01 -14.59
CA GLY A 99 -32.63 30.08 -13.82
C GLY A 99 -32.38 28.76 -14.54
N VAL A 100 -33.40 28.22 -15.22
CA VAL A 100 -33.26 26.99 -16.02
C VAL A 100 -32.39 27.23 -17.26
N LYS A 101 -32.55 28.37 -17.96
CA LYS A 101 -31.69 28.71 -19.13
C LYS A 101 -30.24 28.96 -18.74
N GLN A 102 -29.98 29.72 -17.67
CA GLN A 102 -28.61 29.96 -17.22
C GLN A 102 -27.95 28.69 -16.68
N LYS A 103 -28.68 27.80 -16.00
CA LYS A 103 -28.17 26.51 -15.53
C LYS A 103 -27.82 25.59 -16.71
N ALA A 104 -28.67 25.52 -17.73
CA ALA A 104 -28.41 24.73 -18.94
C ALA A 104 -27.20 25.27 -19.74
N GLU A 105 -27.09 26.58 -19.95
CA GLU A 105 -25.94 27.18 -20.65
C GLU A 105 -24.62 27.03 -19.88
N ARG A 106 -24.67 27.05 -18.54
CA ARG A 106 -23.47 26.93 -17.70
C ARG A 106 -22.98 25.48 -17.62
N ILE A 107 -23.91 24.52 -17.58
CA ILE A 107 -23.62 23.08 -17.73
C ILE A 107 -23.01 22.81 -19.11
N ALA A 108 -23.61 23.34 -20.19
CA ALA A 108 -23.08 23.15 -21.54
C ALA A 108 -21.67 23.76 -21.74
N ARG A 109 -21.37 24.90 -21.10
CA ARG A 109 -20.02 25.49 -21.12
C ARG A 109 -18.99 24.66 -20.34
N LEU A 110 -19.38 24.10 -19.19
CA LEU A 110 -18.54 23.20 -18.40
C LEU A 110 -18.30 21.87 -19.13
N GLU A 111 -19.34 21.28 -19.75
CA GLU A 111 -19.23 20.09 -20.60
C GLU A 111 -18.29 20.32 -21.79
N LYS A 112 -18.34 21.50 -22.41
CA LYS A 112 -17.44 21.88 -23.51
C LYS A 112 -15.99 22.03 -23.05
N HIS A 113 -15.72 22.76 -21.96
CA HIS A 113 -14.35 22.95 -21.45
C HIS A 113 -13.71 21.66 -20.90
N ILE A 114 -14.52 20.76 -20.33
CA ILE A 114 -14.03 19.48 -19.81
C ILE A 114 -13.82 18.46 -20.95
N GLY A 115 -14.71 18.46 -21.96
CA GLY A 115 -14.55 17.66 -23.17
C GLY A 115 -13.32 18.05 -24.01
N GLU A 116 -12.90 19.32 -23.97
CA GLU A 116 -11.70 19.83 -24.65
C GLU A 116 -10.40 19.59 -23.87
N SER A 117 -10.45 19.37 -22.54
CA SER A 117 -9.26 19.21 -21.67
C SER A 117 -8.93 17.78 -21.25
N MET A 118 -9.86 16.83 -21.41
CA MET A 118 -9.65 15.40 -21.10
C MET A 118 -9.67 14.55 -22.38
N GLU A 119 -8.62 14.64 -23.20
CA GLU A 119 -8.38 13.63 -24.24
C GLU A 119 -7.56 12.44 -23.70
N ILE A 120 -7.91 11.94 -22.50
CA ILE A 120 -7.46 10.61 -22.05
C ILE A 120 -8.41 9.60 -22.67
N ARG A 121 -8.28 9.37 -23.97
CA ARG A 121 -9.05 8.37 -24.70
C ARG A 121 -8.31 7.03 -24.64
N PRO A 122 -8.77 6.02 -23.89
CA PRO A 122 -8.39 4.66 -24.21
C PRO A 122 -8.89 4.34 -25.63
N LYS A 123 -7.97 3.95 -26.52
CA LYS A 123 -8.23 3.72 -27.96
C LYS A 123 -9.12 2.50 -28.25
N THR A 124 -9.54 1.75 -27.23
CA THR A 124 -10.35 0.53 -27.41
C THR A 124 -11.52 0.49 -26.40
N PRO A 125 -12.71 -0.01 -26.78
CA PRO A 125 -13.89 -0.13 -25.90
C PRO A 125 -13.78 -1.23 -24.84
N GLU A 126 -12.57 -1.75 -24.56
CA GLU A 126 -12.34 -2.85 -23.63
C GLU A 126 -12.21 -2.28 -22.21
N ASN A 127 -13.38 -1.94 -21.69
CA ASN A 127 -13.59 -1.35 -20.38
C ASN A 127 -13.58 -2.45 -19.31
N ASP A 128 -12.42 -3.08 -19.14
CA ASP A 128 -12.21 -4.11 -18.15
C ASP A 128 -12.30 -3.47 -16.75
N VAL A 129 -13.29 -3.89 -15.97
CA VAL A 129 -13.53 -3.45 -14.58
C VAL A 129 -12.24 -3.53 -13.75
N GLU A 130 -11.31 -4.41 -14.13
CA GLU A 130 -9.95 -4.52 -13.59
C GLU A 130 -9.10 -3.25 -13.75
N VAL A 131 -9.14 -2.59 -14.90
CA VAL A 131 -8.38 -1.36 -15.15
C VAL A 131 -8.95 -0.22 -14.33
N ALA A 132 -10.28 -0.13 -14.28
CA ALA A 132 -10.97 0.88 -13.51
C ALA A 132 -10.73 0.72 -12.00
N LEU A 133 -10.76 -0.51 -11.48
CA LEU A 133 -10.41 -0.83 -10.09
C LEU A 133 -8.94 -0.50 -9.79
N PHE A 134 -8.03 -0.85 -10.71
CA PHE A 134 -6.61 -0.53 -10.58
C PHE A 134 -6.39 0.99 -10.47
N ILE A 135 -6.99 1.79 -11.35
CA ILE A 135 -6.86 3.26 -11.33
C ILE A 135 -7.44 3.83 -10.03
N LYS A 136 -8.64 3.37 -9.62
CA LYS A 136 -9.25 3.78 -8.34
C LYS A 136 -8.26 3.58 -7.18
N ASN A 137 -7.64 2.41 -7.10
CA ASN A 137 -6.79 2.06 -5.97
C ASN A 137 -5.38 2.65 -6.05
N ALA A 138 -4.77 2.69 -7.24
CA ALA A 138 -3.44 3.27 -7.46
C ALA A 138 -3.41 4.78 -7.15
N TYR A 139 -4.47 5.50 -7.52
CA TYR A 139 -4.58 6.95 -7.29
C TYR A 139 -5.40 7.30 -6.04
N ARG A 140 -5.83 6.31 -5.26
CA ARG A 140 -6.62 6.48 -4.03
C ARG A 140 -7.86 7.36 -4.24
N LEU A 141 -8.54 7.17 -5.37
CA LEU A 141 -9.74 7.92 -5.69
C LEU A 141 -10.86 7.57 -4.71
N THR A 142 -11.42 8.59 -4.07
CA THR A 142 -12.66 8.45 -3.31
C THR A 142 -13.81 8.06 -4.25
N GLU A 143 -14.88 7.47 -3.71
CA GLU A 143 -16.08 7.18 -4.50
C GLU A 143 -16.65 8.44 -5.17
N PHE A 144 -16.55 9.59 -4.51
CA PHE A 144 -16.97 10.86 -5.06
C PHE A 144 -16.13 11.27 -6.27
N GLN A 145 -14.80 11.21 -6.16
CA GLN A 145 -13.87 11.53 -7.24
C GLN A 145 -14.04 10.57 -8.43
N TYR A 146 -14.20 9.28 -8.16
CA TYR A 146 -14.44 8.28 -9.18
C TYR A 146 -15.76 8.53 -9.92
N LYS A 147 -16.86 8.81 -9.20
CA LYS A 147 -18.15 9.22 -9.81
C LYS A 147 -18.03 10.52 -10.59
N GLY A 148 -17.16 11.44 -10.17
CA GLY A 148 -16.83 12.65 -10.91
C GLY A 148 -16.25 12.32 -12.29
N LEU A 149 -15.20 11.48 -12.33
CA LEU A 149 -14.56 11.03 -13.59
C LEU A 149 -15.53 10.32 -14.52
N GLN A 150 -16.45 9.51 -13.97
CA GLN A 150 -17.48 8.83 -14.76
C GLN A 150 -18.41 9.74 -15.55
N LYS A 151 -18.61 10.98 -15.08
CA LYS A 151 -19.47 11.95 -15.79
C LYS A 151 -18.80 12.50 -17.05
N PHE A 152 -17.47 12.44 -17.12
CA PHE A 152 -16.68 13.05 -18.20
C PHE A 152 -16.09 12.02 -19.16
N ALA A 153 -15.94 10.76 -18.73
CA ALA A 153 -15.41 9.69 -19.56
C ALA A 153 -16.54 8.87 -20.23
N VAL A 154 -16.64 8.96 -21.56
CA VAL A 154 -17.46 8.04 -22.37
C VAL A 154 -16.86 6.64 -22.26
N ASN A 155 -17.67 5.65 -21.89
CA ASN A 155 -17.23 4.28 -21.59
C ASN A 155 -16.27 4.22 -20.39
N TRP A 156 -16.70 4.58 -19.18
CA TRP A 156 -16.00 4.24 -17.92
C TRP A 156 -16.80 3.25 -17.08
N SER A 157 -16.16 2.23 -16.48
CA SER A 157 -16.88 1.17 -15.75
C SER A 157 -17.70 1.74 -14.59
N PRO A 158 -19.00 1.39 -14.44
CA PRO A 158 -19.85 1.83 -13.34
C PRO A 158 -19.24 1.56 -11.96
N LEU A 159 -19.45 2.46 -10.97
CA LEU A 159 -18.80 2.33 -9.66
C LEU A 159 -19.27 1.05 -8.96
N HIS A 160 -20.55 0.70 -9.10
CA HIS A 160 -21.09 -0.51 -8.49
C HIS A 160 -20.44 -1.79 -9.07
N HIS A 161 -20.07 -1.82 -10.35
CA HIS A 161 -19.29 -2.93 -10.93
C HIS A 161 -17.88 -2.99 -10.34
N VAL A 162 -17.20 -1.86 -10.18
CA VAL A 162 -15.86 -1.79 -9.56
C VAL A 162 -15.90 -2.25 -8.11
N LYS A 163 -16.90 -1.79 -7.34
CA LYS A 163 -17.10 -2.21 -5.94
C LYS A 163 -17.42 -3.70 -5.82
N GLN A 164 -18.27 -4.22 -6.72
CA GLN A 164 -18.56 -5.65 -6.74
C GLN A 164 -17.30 -6.44 -7.05
N ARG A 165 -16.51 -6.02 -8.03
CA ARG A 165 -15.26 -6.69 -8.37
C ARG A 165 -14.24 -6.67 -7.23
N GLU A 166 -14.12 -5.54 -6.53
CA GLU A 166 -13.29 -5.42 -5.32
C GLU A 166 -13.73 -6.41 -4.24
N LYS A 167 -15.05 -6.55 -4.02
CA LYS A 167 -15.62 -7.53 -3.11
C LYS A 167 -15.33 -8.98 -3.55
N ASP A 168 -15.51 -9.29 -4.82
CA ASP A 168 -15.23 -10.63 -5.37
C ASP A 168 -13.76 -11.02 -5.17
N LEU A 169 -12.83 -10.07 -5.36
CA LEU A 169 -11.40 -10.30 -5.12
C LEU A 169 -11.09 -10.52 -3.64
N ILE A 170 -11.74 -9.78 -2.74
CA ILE A 170 -11.61 -9.96 -1.29
C ILE A 170 -12.14 -11.34 -0.87
N GLU A 171 -13.31 -11.75 -1.38
CA GLU A 171 -13.90 -13.06 -1.11
C GLU A 171 -13.01 -14.19 -1.66
N ALA A 172 -12.46 -14.05 -2.86
CA ALA A 172 -11.51 -14.99 -3.43
C ALA A 172 -10.21 -15.11 -2.61
N ALA A 173 -9.80 -14.03 -1.93
CA ALA A 173 -8.68 -14.02 -0.99
C ALA A 173 -9.02 -14.59 0.40
N GLY A 174 -10.24 -15.07 0.60
CA GLY A 174 -10.72 -15.70 1.83
C GLY A 174 -11.75 -14.86 2.60
N GLY A 175 -11.88 -13.58 2.29
CA GLY A 175 -12.75 -12.63 2.96
C GLY A 175 -12.06 -11.83 4.08
N LEU A 176 -12.69 -10.73 4.47
CA LEU A 176 -12.25 -9.89 5.58
C LEU A 176 -13.20 -10.02 6.76
N ASP A 177 -12.62 -10.04 7.95
CA ASP A 177 -13.29 -9.87 9.23
C ASP A 177 -13.17 -8.39 9.60
N THR A 178 -14.26 -7.65 9.46
CA THR A 178 -14.31 -6.20 9.70
C THR A 178 -15.24 -5.91 10.88
N THR A 179 -14.70 -5.25 11.89
CA THR A 179 -15.42 -4.66 13.01
C THR A 179 -15.30 -3.14 12.97
N GLU A 180 -15.95 -2.43 13.89
CA GLU A 180 -15.73 -0.99 14.04
C GLU A 180 -14.28 -0.65 14.43
N ALA A 181 -13.59 -1.55 15.12
CA ALA A 181 -12.26 -1.33 15.66
C ALA A 181 -11.15 -2.00 14.85
N SER A 182 -11.44 -2.98 14.00
CA SER A 182 -10.42 -3.79 13.33
C SER A 182 -10.83 -4.29 11.95
N VAL A 183 -9.81 -4.60 11.15
CA VAL A 183 -9.92 -5.32 9.89
C VAL A 183 -8.82 -6.36 9.82
N GLY A 184 -9.14 -7.58 9.40
CA GLY A 184 -8.15 -8.63 9.16
C GLY A 184 -8.66 -9.71 8.22
N TRP A 185 -7.75 -10.49 7.65
CA TRP A 185 -8.16 -11.62 6.81
C TRP A 185 -8.77 -12.74 7.66
N THR A 186 -9.91 -13.28 7.22
CA THR A 186 -10.48 -14.50 7.80
C THR A 186 -9.61 -15.73 7.50
N ASN A 187 -8.93 -15.74 6.34
CA ASN A 187 -7.97 -16.75 5.94
C ASN A 187 -6.67 -16.11 5.42
N PRO A 188 -5.76 -15.71 6.33
CA PRO A 188 -4.50 -15.06 5.96
C PRO A 188 -3.62 -15.92 5.03
N ALA A 189 -3.70 -17.25 5.11
CA ALA A 189 -2.93 -18.15 4.25
C ALA A 189 -3.37 -18.07 2.78
N MET A 190 -4.68 -17.91 2.52
CA MET A 190 -5.21 -17.72 1.17
C MET A 190 -4.76 -16.38 0.58
N ALA A 191 -4.90 -15.29 1.36
CA ALA A 191 -4.44 -13.97 0.97
C ALA A 191 -2.93 -13.95 0.69
N PHE A 192 -2.13 -14.62 1.52
CA PHE A 192 -0.70 -14.81 1.30
C PHE A 192 -0.40 -15.59 0.01
N GLY A 193 -1.13 -16.67 -0.27
CA GLY A 193 -0.97 -17.43 -1.50
C GLY A 193 -1.21 -16.60 -2.76
N LEU A 194 -2.25 -15.77 -2.77
CA LEU A 194 -2.53 -14.84 -3.87
C LEU A 194 -1.47 -13.74 -4.00
N TYR A 195 -1.00 -13.20 -2.87
CA TYR A 195 0.10 -12.23 -2.86
C TYR A 195 1.37 -12.82 -3.49
N VAL A 196 1.77 -14.03 -3.11
CA VAL A 196 2.93 -14.70 -3.71
C VAL A 196 2.70 -15.01 -5.18
N GLN A 197 1.52 -15.51 -5.55
CA GLN A 197 1.18 -15.74 -6.96
C GLN A 197 1.33 -14.46 -7.79
N ARG A 198 0.96 -13.31 -7.22
CA ARG A 198 1.14 -12.02 -7.86
C ARG A 198 2.62 -11.69 -8.08
N LEU A 199 3.49 -11.94 -7.09
CA LEU A 199 4.93 -11.75 -7.24
C LEU A 199 5.53 -12.65 -8.31
N VAL A 200 5.06 -13.90 -8.43
CA VAL A 200 5.47 -14.80 -9.52
C VAL A 200 5.16 -14.19 -10.88
N GLU A 201 3.99 -13.58 -11.04
CA GLU A 201 3.57 -12.96 -12.30
C GLU A 201 4.29 -11.64 -12.60
N THR A 202 4.60 -10.82 -11.58
CA THR A 202 5.06 -9.44 -11.78
C THR A 202 6.55 -9.23 -11.55
N ALA A 203 7.13 -9.89 -10.54
CA ALA A 203 8.50 -9.65 -10.11
C ALA A 203 9.45 -10.75 -10.58
N TRP A 204 9.04 -12.01 -10.49
CA TRP A 204 9.93 -13.15 -10.74
C TRP A 204 9.84 -13.74 -12.15
N SER A 205 9.25 -13.00 -13.10
CA SER A 205 9.16 -13.42 -14.51
C SER A 205 8.66 -14.87 -14.67
N THR A 206 7.64 -15.27 -13.89
CA THR A 206 7.02 -16.60 -13.83
C THR A 206 7.85 -17.73 -13.20
N ARG A 207 9.07 -17.45 -12.70
CA ARG A 207 9.89 -18.43 -11.97
C ARG A 207 10.13 -18.01 -10.53
N MET A 208 9.39 -18.63 -9.62
CA MET A 208 9.57 -18.44 -8.18
C MET A 208 10.97 -18.88 -7.70
N PRO A 209 11.64 -18.11 -6.83
CA PRO A 209 12.87 -18.54 -6.15
C PRO A 209 12.65 -19.78 -5.28
N ASP A 210 13.67 -20.63 -5.16
CA ASP A 210 13.61 -21.87 -4.37
C ASP A 210 13.52 -21.58 -2.85
N ALA A 211 14.11 -20.45 -2.43
CA ALA A 211 14.03 -19.91 -1.08
C ALA A 211 13.74 -18.40 -1.12
N VAL A 212 12.93 -17.92 -0.17
CA VAL A 212 12.60 -16.50 -0.02
C VAL A 212 12.68 -16.06 1.44
N ASP A 213 12.99 -14.79 1.66
CA ASP A 213 12.82 -14.15 2.95
C ASP A 213 11.40 -13.59 3.04
N VAL A 214 10.74 -13.79 4.17
CA VAL A 214 9.45 -13.19 4.51
C VAL A 214 9.66 -12.30 5.72
N VAL A 215 9.44 -11.01 5.56
CA VAL A 215 9.70 -10.02 6.60
C VAL A 215 8.38 -9.58 7.23
N ILE A 216 8.23 -9.84 8.52
CA ILE A 216 7.12 -9.37 9.35
C ILE A 216 7.36 -7.90 9.69
N VAL A 217 6.31 -7.10 9.48
CA VAL A 217 6.29 -5.67 9.82
C VAL A 217 5.06 -5.36 10.66
N ALA A 218 5.25 -4.49 11.64
CA ALA A 218 4.19 -3.93 12.44
C ALA A 218 4.54 -2.49 12.82
N ASP A 219 3.54 -1.62 12.75
CA ASP A 219 3.71 -0.18 12.94
C ASP A 219 2.44 0.46 13.49
N GLY A 220 2.61 1.42 14.39
CA GLY A 220 1.56 2.24 14.97
C GLY A 220 1.50 3.60 14.28
N GLY A 221 0.34 3.97 13.72
CA GLY A 221 0.15 5.29 13.13
C GLY A 221 0.40 6.42 14.13
N GLY A 222 1.29 7.36 13.76
CA GLY A 222 1.64 8.53 14.57
C GLY A 222 0.64 9.70 14.50
N ASP A 223 0.75 10.60 15.48
CA ASP A 223 -0.11 11.74 15.80
C ASP A 223 -0.84 12.37 14.60
N GLY A 224 -2.16 12.19 14.56
CA GLY A 224 -3.07 12.91 13.65
C GLY A 224 -4.02 12.03 12.83
N ALA A 225 -3.74 10.74 12.69
CA ALA A 225 -4.70 9.76 12.16
C ALA A 225 -5.12 8.83 13.31
N ALA A 226 -6.37 8.34 13.29
CA ALA A 226 -6.90 7.37 14.25
C ALA A 226 -5.80 6.37 14.66
N ASN A 227 -5.56 6.20 15.97
CA ASN A 227 -4.51 5.35 16.57
C ASN A 227 -4.50 3.95 15.94
N MET A 228 -3.95 3.79 14.74
CA MET A 228 -4.17 2.61 13.93
C MET A 228 -2.88 1.83 13.91
N VAL A 229 -2.90 0.66 14.53
CA VAL A 229 -1.81 -0.29 14.51
C VAL A 229 -2.04 -1.25 13.37
N LYS A 230 -0.99 -1.53 12.60
CA LYS A 230 -1.02 -2.40 11.42
C LYS A 230 -0.01 -3.51 11.60
N MET A 231 -0.38 -4.73 11.23
CA MET A 231 0.52 -5.87 11.14
C MET A 231 0.43 -6.48 9.75
N GLY A 232 1.59 -6.74 9.16
CA GLY A 232 1.69 -7.27 7.82
C GLY A 232 2.99 -8.02 7.60
N LEU A 233 3.21 -8.38 6.35
CA LEU A 233 4.46 -8.95 5.89
C LEU A 233 4.78 -8.48 4.48
N PHE A 234 6.03 -8.65 4.07
CA PHE A 234 6.45 -8.49 2.67
C PHE A 234 7.57 -9.47 2.32
N ILE A 235 7.78 -9.70 1.02
CA ILE A 235 8.87 -10.53 0.50
C ILE A 235 9.83 -9.62 -0.27
N PRO A 236 11.07 -9.39 0.22
CA PRO A 236 12.07 -8.60 -0.49
C PRO A 236 12.78 -9.38 -1.61
N THR A 237 12.87 -10.71 -1.49
CA THR A 237 13.71 -11.54 -2.35
C THR A 237 13.32 -11.43 -3.83
N GLY A 238 14.21 -10.90 -4.66
CA GLY A 238 14.00 -10.78 -6.10
C GLY A 238 12.86 -9.84 -6.51
N VAL A 239 12.43 -8.93 -5.63
CA VAL A 239 11.36 -7.95 -5.90
C VAL A 239 11.96 -6.57 -6.18
N PRO A 240 11.63 -5.91 -7.31
CA PRO A 240 12.00 -4.52 -7.55
C PRO A 240 11.36 -3.60 -6.51
N ALA A 241 12.15 -2.71 -5.89
CA ALA A 241 11.72 -1.84 -4.79
C ALA A 241 11.09 -2.62 -3.61
N PRO A 242 11.87 -3.46 -2.91
CA PRO A 242 11.35 -4.40 -1.91
C PRO A 242 10.64 -3.74 -0.73
N GLN A 243 11.02 -2.50 -0.40
CA GLN A 243 10.42 -1.69 0.69
C GLN A 243 9.23 -0.84 0.21
N SER A 244 8.76 -1.02 -1.02
CA SER A 244 7.60 -0.31 -1.54
C SER A 244 6.34 -0.66 -0.75
N PRO A 245 5.46 0.32 -0.43
CA PRO A 245 4.19 0.03 0.23
C PRO A 245 3.27 -0.89 -0.60
N PHE A 246 3.51 -1.02 -1.90
CA PHE A 246 2.79 -1.94 -2.78
C PHE A 246 3.27 -3.40 -2.69
N ASN A 247 4.39 -3.66 -2.01
CA ASN A 247 4.90 -5.00 -1.74
C ASN A 247 4.48 -5.52 -0.36
N VAL A 248 3.62 -4.81 0.38
CA VAL A 248 3.19 -5.21 1.72
C VAL A 248 1.83 -5.88 1.66
N LEU A 249 1.74 -7.10 2.18
CA LEU A 249 0.47 -7.72 2.52
C LEU A 249 0.08 -7.33 3.95
N LEU A 250 -0.96 -6.49 4.06
CA LEU A 250 -1.57 -6.20 5.35
C LEU A 250 -2.34 -7.44 5.82
N LEU A 251 -1.97 -7.97 6.99
CA LEU A 251 -2.64 -9.12 7.59
C LEU A 251 -3.82 -8.67 8.46
N SER A 252 -3.59 -7.62 9.24
CA SER A 252 -4.58 -7.02 10.12
C SER A 252 -4.24 -5.58 10.45
N ALA A 253 -5.26 -4.80 10.78
CA ALA A 253 -5.13 -3.46 11.34
C ALA A 253 -6.23 -3.22 12.38
N TYR A 254 -5.94 -2.45 13.41
CA TYR A 254 -6.93 -2.05 14.40
C TYR A 254 -6.71 -0.62 14.88
N THR A 255 -7.79 0.02 15.30
CA THR A 255 -7.77 1.31 15.97
C THR A 255 -7.73 1.10 17.47
N GLY A 256 -6.66 1.52 18.13
CA GLY A 256 -6.48 1.38 19.56
C GLY A 256 -5.05 1.67 19.99
N LYS A 257 -4.81 1.54 21.29
CA LYS A 257 -3.47 1.63 21.85
C LYS A 257 -2.62 0.48 21.35
N GLU A 258 -1.37 0.76 20.98
CA GLU A 258 -0.36 -0.27 20.74
C GLU A 258 -0.06 -1.02 22.05
N SER A 259 -0.64 -2.21 22.19
CA SER A 259 -0.46 -3.07 23.36
C SER A 259 -0.44 -4.54 22.94
N ARG A 260 0.15 -5.38 23.80
CA ARG A 260 0.24 -6.82 23.54
C ARG A 260 -1.14 -7.47 23.51
N GLU A 261 -2.03 -7.05 24.41
CA GLU A 261 -3.41 -7.55 24.50
C GLU A 261 -4.18 -7.24 23.22
N ASN A 262 -4.08 -6.00 22.71
CA ASN A 262 -4.74 -5.61 21.47
C ASN A 262 -4.16 -6.34 20.25
N LEU A 263 -2.85 -6.60 20.21
CA LEU A 263 -2.25 -7.44 19.16
C LEU A 263 -2.81 -8.86 19.21
N ILE A 264 -2.95 -9.46 20.39
CA ILE A 264 -3.55 -10.80 20.53
C ILE A 264 -5.00 -10.77 20.04
N THR A 265 -5.82 -9.85 20.56
CA THR A 265 -7.26 -9.81 20.26
C THR A 265 -7.54 -9.49 18.79
N PHE A 266 -6.89 -8.48 18.22
CA PHE A 266 -7.23 -8.00 16.87
C PHE A 266 -6.38 -8.60 15.77
N CYS A 267 -5.26 -9.25 16.09
CA CYS A 267 -4.38 -9.85 15.11
C CYS A 267 -4.25 -11.38 15.24
N GLU A 268 -5.06 -12.04 16.08
CA GLU A 268 -5.04 -13.49 16.36
C GLU A 268 -4.80 -14.36 15.13
N LYS A 269 -5.71 -14.30 14.13
CA LYS A 269 -5.62 -15.10 12.90
C LYS A 269 -4.30 -14.85 12.13
N GLY A 270 -3.84 -13.60 12.11
CA GLY A 270 -2.58 -13.21 11.50
C GLY A 270 -1.38 -13.79 12.25
N LEU A 271 -1.39 -13.71 13.59
CA LEU A 271 -0.35 -14.29 14.45
C LEU A 271 -0.28 -15.81 14.30
N ASP A 272 -1.43 -16.49 14.26
CA ASP A 272 -1.50 -17.94 14.04
C ASP A 272 -0.93 -18.35 12.68
N PHE A 273 -1.19 -17.55 11.65
CA PHE A 273 -0.60 -17.76 10.34
C PHE A 273 0.92 -17.56 10.35
N LEU A 274 1.41 -16.48 10.97
CA LEU A 274 2.85 -16.21 11.08
C LEU A 274 3.58 -17.30 11.88
N ASN A 275 3.00 -17.78 12.98
CA ASN A 275 3.57 -18.87 13.77
C ASN A 275 3.69 -20.17 12.99
N ARG A 276 2.67 -20.51 12.17
CA ARG A 276 2.75 -21.66 11.26
C ARG A 276 3.88 -21.48 10.24
N LEU A 277 4.01 -20.28 9.66
CA LEU A 277 5.07 -19.99 8.70
C LEU A 277 6.48 -20.11 9.33
N CYS A 278 6.65 -19.60 10.55
CA CYS A 278 7.90 -19.71 11.31
C CYS A 278 8.25 -21.16 11.65
N LYS A 279 7.24 -21.96 12.03
CA LYS A 279 7.40 -23.39 12.37
C LYS A 279 7.77 -24.23 11.15
N ASP A 280 7.02 -24.07 10.05
CA ASP A 280 7.16 -24.93 8.88
C ASP A 280 8.36 -24.53 8.01
N LYS A 281 8.78 -23.25 8.08
CA LYS A 281 9.83 -22.63 7.25
C LYS A 281 9.66 -22.91 5.75
N LYS A 282 8.42 -23.18 5.36
CA LYS A 282 7.99 -23.57 4.01
C LYS A 282 6.55 -23.15 3.83
N PHE A 283 6.18 -22.87 2.59
CA PHE A 283 4.79 -22.66 2.21
C PHE A 283 4.53 -23.26 0.82
N ALA A 284 3.26 -23.41 0.46
CA ALA A 284 2.86 -23.95 -0.83
C ALA A 284 2.00 -22.98 -1.64
N VAL A 285 2.38 -22.73 -2.89
CA VAL A 285 1.62 -21.89 -3.85
C VAL A 285 1.62 -22.57 -5.21
N ALA A 286 0.45 -22.65 -5.85
CA ALA A 286 0.26 -23.28 -7.16
C ALA A 286 0.86 -24.71 -7.25
N GLY A 287 0.73 -25.51 -6.17
CA GLY A 287 1.22 -26.88 -6.10
C GLY A 287 2.74 -27.03 -5.90
N ARG A 288 3.48 -25.92 -5.75
CA ARG A 288 4.91 -25.94 -5.43
C ARG A 288 5.15 -25.62 -3.97
N ARG A 289 6.08 -26.34 -3.34
CA ARG A 289 6.57 -26.04 -1.99
C ARG A 289 7.86 -25.24 -2.11
N ASN A 290 7.94 -24.14 -1.37
CA ASN A 290 9.08 -23.25 -1.36
C ASN A 290 9.59 -23.06 0.05
N ALA A 291 10.91 -23.00 0.21
CA ALA A 291 11.52 -22.70 1.49
C ALA A 291 11.35 -21.21 1.81
N CYS A 292 11.18 -20.90 3.08
CA CYS A 292 11.19 -19.52 3.55
C CYS A 292 11.96 -19.35 4.85
N ARG A 293 12.67 -18.23 4.94
CA ARG A 293 13.16 -17.70 6.22
C ARG A 293 12.25 -16.57 6.64
N VAL A 294 11.79 -16.58 7.89
CA VAL A 294 10.91 -15.53 8.41
C VAL A 294 11.74 -14.61 9.29
N LEU A 295 11.67 -13.30 9.04
CA LEU A 295 12.40 -12.26 9.75
C LEU A 295 11.41 -11.30 10.42
N LEU A 296 11.75 -10.75 11.58
CA LEU A 296 11.00 -9.65 12.21
C LEU A 296 11.77 -8.34 12.06
N CYS A 297 11.18 -7.38 11.37
CA CYS A 297 11.74 -6.04 11.17
C CYS A 297 10.65 -4.99 11.32
N SER A 298 10.22 -4.73 12.56
CA SER A 298 9.11 -3.83 12.90
C SER A 298 9.59 -2.61 13.70
N ASP A 299 8.70 -1.65 13.96
CA ASP A 299 9.02 -0.52 14.84
C ASP A 299 9.53 -1.01 16.21
N LEU A 300 10.58 -0.35 16.72
CA LEU A 300 11.25 -0.71 17.98
C LEU A 300 10.34 -0.58 19.22
N LYS A 301 9.19 0.07 19.11
CA LYS A 301 8.13 0.08 20.13
C LYS A 301 7.24 -1.16 20.08
N VAL A 302 6.96 -1.66 18.88
CA VAL A 302 6.13 -2.85 18.64
C VAL A 302 6.92 -4.14 18.85
N VAL A 303 8.18 -4.20 18.44
CA VAL A 303 9.01 -5.43 18.53
C VAL A 303 9.06 -5.99 19.96
N PRO A 304 9.28 -5.19 21.03
CA PRO A 304 9.21 -5.69 22.40
C PRO A 304 7.86 -6.32 22.76
N LEU A 305 6.75 -5.77 22.28
CA LEU A 305 5.41 -6.31 22.53
C LEU A 305 5.24 -7.69 21.88
N ILE A 306 5.74 -7.85 20.64
CA ILE A 306 5.75 -9.12 19.91
C ILE A 306 6.65 -10.14 20.62
N LEU A 307 7.85 -9.75 21.03
CA LEU A 307 8.84 -10.67 21.63
C LEU A 307 8.62 -10.93 23.13
N GLY A 308 7.66 -10.25 23.77
CA GLY A 308 7.42 -10.37 25.22
C GLY A 308 8.53 -9.73 26.07
N ILE A 309 9.15 -8.66 25.57
CA ILE A 309 10.22 -7.92 26.25
C ILE A 309 9.63 -6.67 26.90
N LYS A 310 10.13 -6.28 28.08
CA LYS A 310 9.77 -5.00 28.71
C LYS A 310 10.23 -3.83 27.82
N ALA A 311 9.38 -2.82 27.67
CA ALA A 311 9.54 -1.71 26.72
C ALA A 311 10.89 -0.94 26.83
N ALA A 312 11.16 -0.09 25.83
CA ALA A 312 12.41 0.66 25.62
C ALA A 312 12.94 1.52 26.79
N GLY A 313 12.21 1.66 27.90
CA GLY A 313 12.69 2.26 29.16
C GLY A 313 13.27 1.27 30.17
N ALA A 314 13.26 -0.03 29.87
CA ALA A 314 13.75 -1.07 30.76
C ALA A 314 15.28 -1.02 30.93
N THR A 315 15.75 -1.47 32.09
CA THR A 315 17.18 -1.64 32.41
C THR A 315 17.90 -2.46 31.35
N GLN A 316 17.23 -3.42 30.72
CA GLN A 316 17.72 -4.14 29.54
C GLN A 316 16.90 -3.73 28.31
N PHE A 317 17.55 -3.03 27.37
CA PHE A 317 16.86 -2.43 26.21
C PHE A 317 17.12 -3.15 24.88
N CYS A 318 18.18 -3.96 24.79
CA CYS A 318 18.58 -4.61 23.55
C CYS A 318 17.70 -5.83 23.26
N LEU A 319 17.24 -5.94 22.01
CA LEU A 319 16.45 -7.08 21.53
C LEU A 319 17.26 -8.39 21.46
N ASN A 320 18.59 -8.27 21.38
CA ASN A 320 19.50 -9.39 21.11
C ASN A 320 20.37 -9.77 22.32
N CYS A 321 20.49 -8.90 23.33
CA CYS A 321 21.28 -9.23 24.51
C CYS A 321 20.60 -8.82 25.82
N THR A 322 21.10 -9.37 26.92
CA THR A 322 20.61 -9.12 28.28
C THR A 322 21.36 -8.01 29.02
N VAL A 323 22.30 -7.34 28.35
CA VAL A 323 23.13 -6.29 28.95
C VAL A 323 22.29 -5.11 29.41
N GLU A 324 22.57 -4.64 30.63
CA GLU A 324 21.91 -3.47 31.18
C GLU A 324 22.39 -2.17 30.52
N ARG A 325 21.52 -1.18 30.41
CA ARG A 325 21.80 0.13 29.78
C ARG A 325 23.03 0.82 30.37
N ALA A 326 23.23 0.72 31.69
CA ALA A 326 24.38 1.31 32.38
C ALA A 326 25.72 0.63 32.00
N GLU A 327 25.67 -0.66 31.70
CA GLU A 327 26.84 -1.50 31.37
C GLU A 327 27.08 -1.57 29.86
N HIS A 328 26.06 -1.28 29.04
CA HIS A 328 26.14 -1.35 27.58
C HIS A 328 27.17 -0.39 26.98
N LYS A 329 27.51 0.72 27.67
CA LYS A 329 28.62 1.60 27.28
C LYS A 329 30.00 0.93 27.42
N ARG A 330 30.13 -0.08 28.28
CA ARG A 330 31.39 -0.82 28.54
C ARG A 330 31.45 -2.17 27.83
N ALA A 331 30.31 -2.78 27.51
CA ALA A 331 30.20 -4.16 27.04
C ALA A 331 30.27 -4.35 25.50
N MET A 332 30.52 -3.32 24.70
CA MET A 332 30.57 -3.42 23.22
C MET A 332 31.66 -4.37 22.67
N THR A 333 32.49 -4.96 23.54
CA THR A 333 33.65 -5.80 23.19
C THR A 333 33.61 -7.22 23.77
N THR A 334 32.52 -7.62 24.44
CA THR A 334 32.42 -8.95 25.09
C THR A 334 31.13 -9.67 24.71
N ASP A 335 31.16 -11.01 24.71
CA ASP A 335 30.03 -11.89 24.36
C ASP A 335 28.80 -11.59 25.24
N ALA A 336 27.98 -10.66 24.76
CA ALA A 336 26.87 -10.07 25.47
C ALA A 336 25.73 -11.10 25.47
N GLY A 337 25.63 -11.88 26.56
CA GLY A 337 24.72 -13.02 26.72
C GLY A 337 23.43 -12.95 25.90
N LYS A 338 23.15 -14.06 25.19
CA LYS A 338 22.00 -14.19 24.29
C LYS A 338 20.68 -14.03 25.05
N ARG A 339 19.71 -13.35 24.43
CA ARG A 339 18.38 -13.17 25.00
C ARG A 339 17.47 -14.33 24.62
N THR A 340 16.87 -14.97 25.62
CA THR A 340 15.78 -15.93 25.41
C THR A 340 14.43 -15.22 25.50
N TYR A 341 13.62 -15.30 24.44
CA TYR A 341 12.25 -14.81 24.44
C TYR A 341 11.35 -15.83 25.17
N ARG A 342 10.83 -15.45 26.34
CA ARG A 342 10.07 -16.39 27.19
C ARG A 342 8.61 -16.56 26.77
N ASP A 343 8.03 -15.53 26.15
CA ASP A 343 6.64 -15.52 25.72
C ASP A 343 6.46 -14.64 24.46
N PRO A 344 6.99 -15.04 23.29
CA PRO A 344 6.79 -14.28 22.08
C PRO A 344 5.42 -14.58 21.44
N LEU A 345 4.74 -13.56 20.89
CA LEU A 345 3.55 -13.71 20.06
C LEU A 345 3.87 -14.42 18.73
N VAL A 346 5.10 -14.29 18.25
CA VAL A 346 5.60 -14.99 17.06
C VAL A 346 6.89 -15.72 17.41
N SER A 347 6.90 -17.04 17.21
CA SER A 347 8.01 -17.93 17.58
C SER A 347 9.18 -17.80 16.61
N LEU A 348 10.07 -16.83 16.87
CA LEU A 348 11.27 -16.56 16.08
C LEU A 348 12.55 -16.84 16.87
N LEU A 349 13.61 -17.19 16.13
CA LEU A 349 14.97 -17.23 16.67
C LEU A 349 15.51 -15.80 16.79
N GLN A 350 16.42 -15.58 17.73
CA GLN A 350 17.07 -14.28 17.93
C GLN A 350 17.78 -13.78 16.66
N GLU A 351 18.42 -14.68 15.91
CA GLU A 351 19.10 -14.37 14.64
C GLU A 351 18.16 -13.94 13.50
N ASP A 352 16.85 -14.11 13.68
CA ASP A 352 15.81 -13.70 12.75
C ASP A 352 15.14 -12.37 13.16
N VAL A 353 15.55 -11.79 14.29
CA VAL A 353 15.12 -10.45 14.73
C VAL A 353 16.09 -9.41 14.20
N VAL A 354 15.60 -8.56 13.30
CA VAL A 354 16.38 -7.55 12.59
C VAL A 354 16.00 -6.17 13.10
N CYS A 355 16.99 -5.38 13.48
CA CYS A 355 16.76 -3.98 13.82
C CYS A 355 16.40 -3.19 12.56
N PRO A 356 15.27 -2.45 12.55
CA PRO A 356 14.84 -1.66 11.40
C PRO A 356 15.89 -0.59 11.05
N PRO A 357 16.51 -0.64 9.85
CA PRO A 357 17.61 0.25 9.50
C PRO A 357 17.24 1.74 9.61
N LEU A 358 16.01 2.10 9.21
CA LEU A 358 15.51 3.47 9.28
C LEU A 358 15.50 4.01 10.73
N HIS A 359 15.02 3.21 11.70
CA HIS A 359 14.99 3.65 13.10
C HIS A 359 16.39 3.67 13.72
N CYS A 360 17.29 2.77 13.31
CA CYS A 360 18.69 2.83 13.72
C CYS A 360 19.35 4.11 13.24
N LEU A 361 19.13 4.48 11.96
CA LEU A 361 19.61 5.75 11.42
C LEU A 361 19.04 6.93 12.21
N GLN A 362 17.72 6.98 12.39
CA GLN A 362 17.08 8.07 13.12
C GLN A 362 17.62 8.17 14.56
N GLY A 363 17.75 7.05 15.28
CA GLY A 363 18.31 7.03 16.62
C GLY A 363 19.74 7.59 16.65
N LEU A 364 20.61 7.10 15.77
CA LEU A 364 22.00 7.56 15.65
C LEU A 364 22.08 9.07 15.37
N THR A 365 21.37 9.53 14.34
CA THR A 365 21.47 10.93 13.89
C THR A 365 20.86 11.90 14.89
N ASN A 366 19.80 11.49 15.60
CA ASN A 366 19.22 12.31 16.66
C ASN A 366 20.14 12.38 17.89
N SER A 367 20.79 11.28 18.28
CA SER A 367 21.80 11.34 19.34
C SER A 367 22.97 12.26 18.98
N LEU A 368 23.46 12.18 17.73
CA LEU A 368 24.52 13.06 17.26
C LEU A 368 24.10 14.54 17.27
N ALA A 369 22.89 14.83 16.77
CA ALA A 369 22.35 16.18 16.75
C ALA A 369 22.22 16.78 18.15
N GLU A 370 21.78 15.99 19.14
CA GLU A 370 21.68 16.46 20.53
C GLU A 370 23.05 16.78 21.16
N GLU A 371 24.08 15.98 20.91
CA GLU A 371 25.44 16.27 21.40
C GLU A 371 26.01 17.52 20.70
N MET A 372 25.88 17.65 19.37
CA MET A 372 26.35 18.84 18.64
C MET A 372 25.65 20.12 19.10
N LYS A 373 24.33 20.08 19.31
CA LYS A 373 23.57 21.22 19.85
C LYS A 373 24.06 21.64 21.24
N LYS A 374 24.46 20.68 22.07
CA LYS A 374 24.91 20.93 23.44
C LYS A 374 26.30 21.55 23.46
N ASP A 375 27.20 21.09 22.61
CA ASP A 375 28.60 21.53 22.58
C ASP A 375 28.78 22.84 21.79
N ASN A 376 28.11 22.98 20.63
CA ASN A 376 28.23 24.16 19.76
C ASN A 376 26.94 24.43 18.95
N PRO A 377 25.97 25.16 19.53
CA PRO A 377 24.69 25.45 18.88
C PRO A 377 24.80 26.17 17.52
N ASP A 378 25.79 27.06 17.37
CA ASP A 378 25.98 27.86 16.15
C ASP A 378 26.51 27.00 15.00
N GLU A 379 27.43 26.08 15.30
CA GLU A 379 27.92 25.10 14.33
C GLU A 379 26.83 24.12 13.91
N TRP A 380 25.99 23.65 14.83
CA TRP A 380 24.82 22.84 14.48
C TRP A 380 23.87 23.58 13.53
N LYS A 381 23.65 24.88 13.76
CA LYS A 381 22.83 25.71 12.87
C LYS A 381 23.45 25.81 11.48
N ALA A 382 24.75 26.07 11.39
CA ALA A 382 25.47 26.11 10.11
C ALA A 382 25.36 24.77 9.35
N VAL A 383 25.53 23.64 10.03
CA VAL A 383 25.36 22.31 9.43
C VAL A 383 23.94 22.08 8.91
N CYS A 384 22.92 22.55 9.63
CA CYS A 384 21.54 22.47 9.17
C CYS A 384 21.29 23.34 7.94
N ASP A 385 21.83 24.56 7.90
CA ASP A 385 21.72 25.47 6.77
C ASP A 385 22.40 24.87 5.53
N ASP A 386 23.64 24.36 5.66
CA ASP A 386 24.40 23.72 4.58
C ASP A 386 23.68 22.48 4.01
N LEU A 387 23.08 21.67 4.87
CA LEU A 387 22.37 20.44 4.48
C LEU A 387 20.92 20.67 4.08
N ASN A 388 20.46 21.93 4.08
CA ASN A 388 19.05 22.30 3.86
C ASN A 388 18.09 21.48 4.73
N ILE A 389 18.45 21.33 6.01
CA ILE A 389 17.62 20.70 7.04
C ILE A 389 16.76 21.81 7.65
N ALA A 390 15.45 21.71 7.45
CA ALA A 390 14.53 22.71 7.97
C ALA A 390 14.50 22.64 9.51
N LEU A 391 15.18 23.59 10.16
CA LEU A 391 15.04 23.84 11.58
C LEU A 391 13.65 24.42 11.82
N SER A 392 12.76 23.60 12.37
CA SER A 392 11.46 24.06 12.82
C SER A 392 11.62 24.96 14.05
N HIS A 393 10.76 25.96 14.17
CA HIS A 393 10.65 26.87 15.31
C HIS A 393 10.23 26.15 16.62
N LEU A 394 9.84 24.88 16.54
CA LEU A 394 9.60 24.03 17.70
C LEU A 394 10.90 23.27 18.03
N SER A 395 11.50 23.62 19.17
CA SER A 395 12.77 23.12 19.75
C SER A 395 12.86 21.60 20.01
N LYS A 396 11.92 20.80 19.52
CA LYS A 396 11.80 19.35 19.79
C LYS A 396 11.79 18.47 18.52
N LEU A 397 12.10 19.02 17.34
CA LEU A 397 12.02 18.19 16.14
C LEU A 397 13.21 17.21 16.06
N MET A 398 12.87 15.92 16.09
CA MET A 398 13.78 14.84 15.74
C MET A 398 14.02 14.82 14.23
N LEU A 399 15.26 14.57 13.82
CA LEU A 399 15.62 14.32 12.43
C LEU A 399 14.83 13.11 11.91
N ASN A 400 14.17 13.29 10.77
CA ASN A 400 13.58 12.19 10.02
C ASN A 400 14.66 11.42 9.25
N GLY A 401 14.32 10.26 8.67
CA GLY A 401 15.30 9.45 7.95
C GLY A 401 15.90 10.10 6.70
N ARG A 402 15.24 11.08 6.07
CA ARG A 402 15.82 11.81 4.93
C ARG A 402 16.92 12.76 5.40
N ASP A 403 16.63 13.54 6.44
CA ASP A 403 17.58 14.50 7.00
C ASP A 403 18.74 13.79 7.70
N GLY A 404 18.46 12.68 8.41
CA GLY A 404 19.48 11.81 8.97
C GLY A 404 20.43 11.24 7.91
N ARG A 405 19.91 10.83 6.73
CA ARG A 405 20.77 10.36 5.62
C ARG A 405 21.70 11.46 5.10
N ARG A 406 21.19 12.67 4.93
CA ARG A 406 22.00 13.83 4.49
C ARG A 406 23.13 14.11 5.47
N LEU A 407 22.84 14.06 6.77
CA LEU A 407 23.82 14.26 7.82
C LEU A 407 24.91 13.18 7.78
N VAL A 408 24.55 11.90 7.77
CA VAL A 408 25.52 10.79 7.70
C VAL A 408 26.38 10.87 6.44
N LYS A 409 25.77 11.20 5.29
CA LYS A 409 26.50 11.36 4.02
C LYS A 409 27.54 12.48 4.11
N SER A 410 27.17 13.65 4.61
CA SER A 410 28.10 14.78 4.80
C SER A 410 29.25 14.43 5.73
N LEU A 411 28.99 13.74 6.84
CA LEU A 411 30.03 13.30 7.79
C LEU A 411 30.98 12.27 7.16
N ALA A 412 30.47 11.37 6.33
CA ALA A 412 31.28 10.41 5.59
C ALA A 412 32.18 11.11 4.55
N GLU A 413 31.64 12.08 3.81
CA GLU A 413 32.38 12.85 2.79
C GLU A 413 33.44 13.78 3.39
N ASN A 414 33.23 14.28 4.60
CA ASN A 414 34.19 15.11 5.34
C ASN A 414 35.29 14.31 6.08
N GLY A 415 35.55 13.07 5.65
CA GLY A 415 36.71 12.30 6.11
C GLY A 415 36.54 11.61 7.46
N ASN A 416 35.31 11.35 7.91
CA ASN A 416 35.07 10.49 9.08
C ASN A 416 34.75 9.05 8.64
N PRO A 417 35.77 8.17 8.51
CA PRO A 417 35.61 6.83 7.92
C PRO A 417 34.66 5.92 8.72
N GLN A 418 34.39 6.25 9.99
CA GLN A 418 33.42 5.51 10.81
C GLN A 418 31.98 5.67 10.28
N PHE A 419 31.68 6.77 9.59
CA PHE A 419 30.37 7.02 8.99
C PHE A 419 30.22 6.50 7.56
N ALA A 420 31.33 6.17 6.88
CA ALA A 420 31.31 5.59 5.55
C ALA A 420 30.64 4.20 5.52
N ILE A 421 30.71 3.44 6.62
CA ILE A 421 30.00 2.14 6.75
C ILE A 421 28.48 2.36 6.72
N PHE A 422 27.99 3.49 7.22
CA PHE A 422 26.58 3.81 7.25
C PHE A 422 26.08 4.40 5.91
N SER A 423 26.93 5.06 5.13
CA SER A 423 26.51 5.58 3.81
C SER A 423 26.06 4.47 2.87
N ASP A 424 26.74 3.33 2.88
CA ASP A 424 26.43 2.17 2.01
C ASP A 424 25.18 1.41 2.47
N VAL A 425 24.91 1.37 3.79
CA VAL A 425 23.74 0.69 4.37
C VAL A 425 22.45 1.49 4.13
N PHE A 426 22.55 2.82 3.94
CA PHE A 426 21.39 3.71 3.81
C PHE A 426 21.20 4.30 2.40
N SER A 427 22.06 3.95 1.44
CA SER A 427 22.02 4.43 0.05
C SER A 427 20.92 3.84 -0.84
N SER A 428 20.11 2.88 -0.35
CA SER A 428 19.00 2.25 -1.09
C SER A 428 17.63 2.86 -0.81
#